data_AF-X0ZES9-F1
#
_entry.id   AF-X0ZES9-F1
#
_cell.length_a   1.000
_cell.length_b   1.000
_cell.length_c   1.000
_cell.angle_alpha   90.00
_cell.angle_beta   90.00
_cell.angle_gamma   90.00
#
_symmetry.space_group_name_H-M   'P 1'
#
loop_
_entity.id
_entity.type
_entity.pdbx_description
1 polymer ?
#
loop_
_entity_poly.entity_id
_entity_poly.type
_entity_poly.pdbx_seq_one_letter_code
_entity_poly.pdbx_strand_id
1 'polypeptide(L)'
;MSDAFTLIARGTIKSGDEITADYALWETDENFISSWKCNCGSELCRGQVTGNDWKNIELQQRYKGHFSPLINKWINKIGVKGN
;
A
#
# COMPACT_ATOMS: atom_id res chain seq x y z
N MET A 1 -0.42 -9.74 -2.28
CA MET A 1 -0.66 -10.09 -3.71
C MET A 1 -0.05 -11.45 -4.01
N SER A 2 -0.58 -12.19 -5.00
CA SER A 2 0.01 -13.47 -5.45
C SER A 2 1.30 -13.28 -6.25
N ASP A 3 1.37 -12.17 -7.00
CA ASP A 3 2.46 -11.84 -7.93
C ASP A 3 2.63 -10.30 -8.00
N ALA A 4 3.40 -9.81 -8.97
CA ALA A 4 3.74 -8.39 -9.10
C ALA A 4 2.69 -7.54 -9.83
N PHE A 5 1.67 -8.15 -10.46
CA PHE A 5 0.75 -7.45 -11.37
C PHE A 5 -0.74 -7.66 -11.01
N THR A 6 -1.06 -8.69 -10.25
CA THR A 6 -2.43 -9.02 -9.87
C THR A 6 -2.93 -8.15 -8.72
N LEU A 7 -3.98 -7.38 -8.96
CA LEU A 7 -4.77 -6.71 -7.91
C LEU A 7 -5.87 -7.64 -7.39
N ILE A 8 -6.06 -7.65 -6.07
CA ILE A 8 -7.07 -8.47 -5.40
C ILE A 8 -8.00 -7.54 -4.62
N ALA A 9 -9.31 -7.68 -4.82
CA ALA A 9 -10.31 -6.94 -4.06
C ALA A 9 -10.18 -7.25 -2.55
N ARG A 10 -10.13 -6.21 -1.72
CA ARG A 10 -10.05 -6.33 -0.25
C ARG A 10 -11.40 -6.23 0.46
N GLY A 11 -12.48 -6.09 -0.31
CA GLY A 11 -13.85 -5.99 0.18
C GLY A 11 -14.83 -6.11 -0.98
N THR A 12 -16.12 -6.02 -0.66
CA THR A 12 -17.18 -6.02 -1.66
C THR A 12 -17.14 -4.75 -2.50
N ILE A 13 -17.23 -4.91 -3.82
CA ILE A 13 -17.31 -3.81 -4.80
C ILE A 13 -18.69 -3.92 -5.46
N LYS A 14 -19.47 -2.83 -5.44
CA LYS A 14 -20.81 -2.78 -6.05
C LYS A 14 -20.74 -2.14 -7.44
N SER A 15 -21.79 -2.35 -8.23
CA SER A 15 -21.94 -1.67 -9.52
C SER A 15 -21.99 -0.16 -9.33
N GLY A 16 -21.14 0.56 -10.05
CA GLY A 16 -21.02 2.03 -9.95
C GLY A 16 -19.94 2.51 -8.99
N ASP A 17 -19.32 1.63 -8.19
CA ASP A 17 -18.18 2.00 -7.35
C ASP A 17 -16.93 2.22 -8.20
N GLU A 18 -16.13 3.22 -7.86
CA GLU A 18 -14.78 3.37 -8.41
C GLU A 18 -13.86 2.28 -7.82
N ILE A 19 -13.14 1.56 -8.68
CA ILE A 19 -12.12 0.61 -8.24
C ILE A 19 -10.89 1.41 -7.83
N THR A 20 -10.53 1.34 -6.55
CA THR A 20 -9.37 2.02 -5.99
C THR A 20 -8.30 1.02 -5.57
N ALA A 21 -7.04 1.47 -5.60
CA ALA A 21 -5.91 0.69 -5.15
C ALA A 21 -4.91 1.62 -4.44
N ASP A 22 -4.33 1.13 -3.35
CA ASP A 22 -3.38 1.91 -2.55
C ASP A 22 -1.95 1.70 -3.07
N TYR A 23 -1.33 2.79 -3.56
CA TYR A 23 0.02 2.81 -4.11
C TYR A 23 1.08 2.31 -3.12
N ALA A 24 0.84 2.42 -1.81
CA ALA A 24 1.74 1.89 -0.78
C ALA A 24 1.98 0.36 -0.92
N LEU A 25 1.12 -0.34 -1.67
CA LEU A 25 1.24 -1.77 -1.90
C LEU A 25 2.31 -2.15 -2.94
N TRP A 26 2.79 -1.22 -3.77
CA TRP A 26 3.80 -1.50 -4.80
C TRP A 26 4.81 -0.38 -5.08
N GLU A 27 4.51 0.89 -4.76
CA GLU A 27 5.43 2.01 -4.99
C GLU A 27 6.56 1.99 -3.95
N THR A 28 7.80 2.04 -4.42
CA THR A 28 9.01 1.88 -3.60
C THR A 28 10.12 2.86 -3.95
N ASP A 29 9.96 3.69 -4.98
CA ASP A 29 10.93 4.75 -5.27
C ASP A 29 10.87 5.78 -4.14
N GLU A 30 11.92 5.84 -3.31
CA GLU A 30 11.96 6.72 -2.16
C GLU A 30 11.90 8.21 -2.53
N ASN A 31 12.18 8.56 -3.79
CA ASN A 31 12.07 9.91 -4.30
C ASN A 31 10.69 10.21 -4.89
N PHE A 32 9.83 9.20 -5.04
CA PHE A 32 8.47 9.40 -5.51
C PHE A 32 7.64 10.13 -4.47
N ILE A 33 7.15 11.30 -4.86
CA ILE A 33 6.12 12.07 -4.17
C ILE A 33 5.09 12.44 -5.23
N SER A 34 3.82 12.12 -5.00
CA SER A 34 2.75 12.43 -5.95
C SER A 34 2.68 13.94 -6.17
N SER A 35 2.62 14.37 -7.44
CA SER A 35 2.46 15.78 -7.80
C SER A 35 1.05 16.32 -7.49
N TRP A 36 0.12 15.44 -7.14
CA TRP A 36 -1.25 15.74 -6.73
C TRP A 36 -1.47 15.44 -5.24
N LYS A 37 -2.52 16.06 -4.69
CA LYS A 37 -3.08 15.71 -3.39
C LYS A 37 -4.07 14.56 -3.54
N CYS A 38 -4.09 13.66 -2.56
CA CYS A 38 -4.98 12.52 -2.53
C CYS A 38 -6.41 12.96 -2.17
N ASN A 39 -7.38 12.54 -2.99
CA ASN A 39 -8.80 12.81 -2.81
C ASN A 39 -9.60 11.52 -2.59
N CYS A 40 -8.99 10.48 -1.99
CA CYS A 40 -9.63 9.16 -1.86
C CYS A 40 -10.86 9.13 -0.93
N GLY A 41 -11.16 10.23 -0.21
CA GLY A 41 -12.33 10.33 0.68
C GLY A 41 -12.23 9.53 1.99
N SER A 42 -11.15 8.78 2.22
CA SER A 42 -10.95 8.03 3.47
C SER A 42 -10.65 8.95 4.65
N GLU A 43 -11.23 8.66 5.82
CA GLU A 43 -10.87 9.31 7.09
C GLU A 43 -9.39 9.08 7.46
N LEU A 44 -8.77 8.05 6.88
CA LEU A 44 -7.39 7.66 7.09
C LEU A 44 -6.50 8.10 5.91
N CYS A 45 -6.94 9.10 5.14
CA CYS A 45 -6.19 9.66 4.02
C CYS A 45 -4.86 10.26 4.51
N ARG A 46 -3.78 9.94 3.79
CA ARG A 46 -2.42 10.45 4.07
C ARG A 46 -2.15 11.81 3.44
N GLY A 47 -3.09 12.35 2.67
CA GLY A 47 -2.98 13.64 1.99
C GLY A 47 -2.11 13.61 0.72
N GLN A 48 -0.97 12.92 0.74
CA GLN A 48 -0.07 12.76 -0.41
C GLN A 48 0.46 11.33 -0.45
N VAL A 49 0.71 10.80 -1.64
CA VAL A 49 1.29 9.45 -1.81
C VAL A 49 2.80 9.59 -1.95
N THR A 50 3.55 8.72 -1.26
CA THR A 50 5.01 8.67 -1.34
C THR A 50 5.50 7.24 -1.54
N GLY A 51 6.66 7.06 -2.17
CA GLY A 51 7.26 5.72 -2.27
C GLY A 51 7.87 5.19 -0.97
N ASN A 52 7.80 5.97 0.11
CA ASN A 52 8.16 5.53 1.45
C ASN A 52 6.97 5.02 2.26
N ASP A 53 5.75 5.11 1.73
CA ASP A 53 4.52 4.80 2.47
C ASP A 53 4.49 3.37 3.03
N TRP A 54 5.05 2.40 2.30
CA TRP A 54 5.11 1.00 2.72
C TRP A 54 5.90 0.78 4.03
N LYS A 55 6.75 1.75 4.43
CA LYS A 55 7.50 1.72 5.70
C LYS A 55 6.63 2.06 6.91
N ASN A 56 5.44 2.65 6.72
CA ASN A 56 4.54 3.01 7.81
C ASN A 56 3.99 1.74 8.49
N ILE A 57 4.25 1.61 9.80
CA ILE A 57 3.88 0.43 10.58
C ILE A 57 2.36 0.17 10.61
N GLU A 58 1.54 1.22 10.65
CA GLU A 58 0.09 1.08 10.65
C GLU A 58 -0.41 0.53 9.30
N LEU A 59 0.20 0.96 8.19
CA LEU A 59 -0.09 0.42 6.87
C LEU A 59 0.38 -1.03 6.75
N GLN A 60 1.56 -1.36 7.29
CA GLN A 60 2.07 -2.73 7.29
C GLN A 60 1.12 -3.69 8.01
N GLN A 61 0.55 -3.27 9.15
CA GLN A 61 -0.45 -4.07 9.86
C GLN A 61 -1.77 -4.14 9.09
N ARG A 62 -2.28 -3.01 8.59
CA ARG A 62 -3.54 -2.94 7.86
C ARG A 62 -3.55 -3.77 6.57
N TYR A 63 -2.42 -3.80 5.87
CA TYR A 63 -2.26 -4.46 4.57
C TYR A 63 -1.42 -5.73 4.65
N LYS A 64 -1.27 -6.33 5.83
CA LYS A 64 -0.50 -7.57 6.02
C LYS A 64 -0.89 -8.63 4.97
N GLY A 65 0.10 -9.12 4.23
CA GLY A 65 -0.09 -10.11 3.16
C GLY A 65 -0.58 -9.55 1.81
N HIS A 66 -0.90 -8.26 1.73
CA HIS A 66 -1.41 -7.62 0.52
C HIS A 66 -0.36 -6.86 -0.29
N PHE A 67 0.77 -6.47 0.30
CA PHE A 67 1.87 -5.84 -0.44
C PHE A 67 2.37 -6.71 -1.60
N SER A 68 3.11 -6.09 -2.53
CA SER A 68 3.88 -6.79 -3.54
C SER A 68 4.83 -7.81 -2.89
N PRO A 69 5.20 -8.90 -3.59
CA PRO A 69 6.09 -9.92 -3.04
C PRO A 69 7.43 -9.35 -2.53
N LEU A 70 7.96 -8.34 -3.23
CA LEU A 70 9.22 -7.68 -2.85
C LEU A 70 9.09 -6.92 -1.53
N ILE A 71 8.05 -6.10 -1.39
CA ILE A 71 7.82 -5.31 -0.17
C ILE A 71 7.56 -6.22 1.03
N ASN A 72 6.75 -7.28 0.88
CA ASN A 72 6.55 -8.27 1.95
C ASN A 72 7.88 -8.90 2.41
N LYS A 73 8.79 -9.21 1.48
CA LYS A 73 10.12 -9.73 1.82
C LYS A 73 10.93 -8.72 2.64
N TRP A 74 10.85 -7.42 2.32
CA TRP A 74 11.52 -6.37 3.08
C TRP A 74 10.93 -6.16 4.47
N ILE A 75 9.60 -6.06 4.59
CA ILE A 75 8.89 -5.94 5.86
C ILE A 75 9.27 -7.08 6.80
N ASN A 76 9.26 -8.32 6.31
CA ASN A 76 9.63 -9.49 7.10
C ASN A 76 11.11 -9.43 7.56
N LYS A 77 12.02 -8.96 6.71
CA LYS A 77 13.44 -8.81 7.08
C LYS A 77 13.67 -7.73 8.13
N ILE A 78 12.88 -6.65 8.11
CA ILE A 78 12.93 -5.59 9.11
C ILE A 78 12.37 -6.11 10.44
N GLY A 79 11.23 -6.80 10.41
CA GLY A 79 10.59 -7.37 11.61
C GLY A 79 11.44 -8.42 12.33
N VAL A 80 12.27 -9.19 11.60
CA VAL A 80 13.19 -10.18 12.19
C VAL A 80 14.37 -9.55 12.92
N LYS A 81 14.75 -8.30 12.61
CA LYS A 81 15.84 -7.60 13.31
C LYS A 81 15.39 -6.87 14.58
N GLY A 82 14.08 -6.77 14.83
CA GLY A 82 13.50 -6.03 15.96
C GLY A 82 13.03 -6.91 17.12
N ASN A 83 13.24 -8.23 17.06
CA ASN A 83 12.95 -9.20 18.12
C ASN A 83 14.24 -9.82 18.64
#